data_AF-H6C550-F1
#
_entry.id   AF-H6C550-F1
#
_cell.length_a   1.000
_cell.length_b   1.000
_cell.length_c   1.000
_cell.angle_alpha   90.00
_cell.angle_beta   90.00
_cell.angle_gamma   90.00
#
_symmetry.space_group_name_H-M   'P 1'
#
loop_
_entity.id
_entity.type
_entity.pdbx_description
1 polymer ?
#
loop_
_entity_poly.entity_id
_entity_poly.type
_entity_poly.pdbx_seq_one_letter_code
_entity_poly.pdbx_strand_id
1 'polypeptide(L)'
;MSNTKGTWNTGEQIREHKLACSIINLQGTEDAVFDQDSLNLLKRFTDNVSVANRDEILREHDWVDEPDERPGHRAGAKSGSLVGLLIARYGIHDPALDERDWELLTEWMGKGMPVGEHVER
;
A
#
# COMPACT_ATOMS: atom_id res chain seq x y z
N MET A 1 18.65 -21.82 -7.36
CA MET A 1 18.38 -20.61 -8.15
C MET A 1 18.71 -19.44 -7.26
N SER A 2 19.67 -18.62 -7.66
CA SER A 2 20.25 -17.57 -6.82
C SER A 2 19.21 -16.48 -6.55
N ASN A 3 18.79 -16.35 -5.29
CA ASN A 3 18.06 -15.18 -4.81
C ASN A 3 18.99 -13.97 -4.96
N THR A 4 18.89 -13.26 -6.08
CA THR A 4 19.41 -11.90 -6.17
C THR A 4 18.68 -11.08 -5.12
N LYS A 5 19.38 -10.78 -4.02
CA LYS A 5 19.17 -9.60 -3.18
C LYS A 5 19.22 -8.37 -4.11
N GLY A 6 18.14 -8.13 -4.83
CA GLY A 6 17.91 -6.86 -5.47
C GLY A 6 17.56 -5.89 -4.36
N THR A 7 18.31 -4.81 -4.26
CA THR A 7 17.81 -3.58 -3.66
C THR A 7 16.53 -3.19 -4.40
N TRP A 8 15.40 -3.71 -3.95
CA TRP A 8 14.08 -3.26 -4.38
C TRP A 8 13.92 -1.86 -3.85
N ASN A 9 13.96 -0.89 -4.76
CA ASN A 9 13.66 0.48 -4.43
C ASN A 9 12.14 0.64 -4.56
N THR A 10 11.43 0.52 -3.45
CA THR A 10 9.96 0.60 -3.39
C THR A 10 9.45 1.92 -3.98
N GLY A 11 10.19 3.02 -3.82
CA GLY A 11 9.90 4.29 -4.48
C GLY A 11 10.05 4.25 -6.01
N GLU A 12 11.02 3.50 -6.54
CA GLU A 12 11.17 3.26 -7.98
C GLU A 12 10.04 2.37 -8.51
N GLN A 13 9.67 1.32 -7.78
CA GLN A 13 8.57 0.43 -8.17
C GLN A 13 7.22 1.15 -8.17
N ILE A 14 6.99 2.10 -7.27
CA ILE A 14 5.78 2.92 -7.28
C ILE A 14 5.79 3.87 -8.47
N ARG A 15 6.92 4.53 -8.74
CA ARG A 15 7.07 5.42 -9.91
C ARG A 15 6.82 4.70 -11.23
N GLU A 16 7.30 3.46 -11.33
CA GLU A 16 7.15 2.63 -12.52
C GLU A 16 5.86 1.79 -12.50
N HIS A 17 4.95 2.00 -11.54
CA HIS A 17 3.72 1.22 -11.33
C HIS A 17 3.92 -0.29 -11.06
N LYS A 18 5.17 -0.75 -10.99
CA LYS A 18 5.56 -2.14 -10.73
C LYS A 18 5.10 -2.62 -9.35
N LEU A 19 5.11 -1.77 -8.33
CA LEU A 19 4.65 -2.15 -6.99
C LEU A 19 3.15 -2.46 -7.04
N ALA A 20 2.37 -1.58 -7.68
CA ALA A 20 0.94 -1.74 -7.80
C ALA A 20 0.59 -3.03 -8.55
N CYS A 21 1.20 -3.25 -9.72
CA CYS A 21 1.03 -4.48 -10.49
C CYS A 21 1.46 -5.74 -9.72
N SER A 22 2.54 -5.69 -8.94
CA SER A 22 3.00 -6.82 -8.13
C SER A 22 1.95 -7.19 -7.08
N ILE A 23 1.42 -6.20 -6.35
CA ILE A 23 0.39 -6.43 -5.33
C ILE A 23 -0.89 -6.95 -5.99
N ILE A 24 -1.35 -6.35 -7.08
CA ILE A 24 -2.54 -6.79 -7.82
C ILE A 24 -2.39 -8.26 -8.26
N ASN A 25 -1.25 -8.62 -8.85
CA ASN A 25 -0.97 -9.98 -9.32
C ASN A 25 -0.84 -10.98 -8.16
N LEU A 26 -0.27 -10.58 -7.03
CA LEU A 26 -0.08 -11.45 -5.86
C LEU A 26 -1.36 -11.63 -5.03
N GLN A 27 -2.24 -10.64 -5.03
CA GLN A 27 -3.40 -10.58 -4.14
C GLN A 27 -4.73 -10.75 -4.86
N GLY A 28 -4.74 -10.80 -6.20
CA GLY A 28 -5.95 -11.02 -6.99
C GLY A 28 -6.93 -9.84 -6.92
N THR A 29 -6.43 -8.64 -6.65
CA THR A 29 -7.23 -7.42 -6.53
C THR A 29 -7.21 -6.66 -7.86
N GLU A 30 -7.74 -7.28 -8.92
CA GLU A 30 -7.63 -6.79 -10.30
C GLU A 30 -8.25 -5.39 -10.51
N ASP A 31 -9.16 -4.97 -9.63
CA ASP A 31 -9.85 -3.67 -9.69
C ASP A 31 -9.27 -2.62 -8.72
N ALA A 32 -8.12 -2.87 -8.09
CA ALA A 32 -7.52 -1.91 -7.15
C ALA A 32 -6.79 -0.77 -7.89
N VAL A 33 -7.13 0.47 -7.53
CA VAL A 33 -6.63 1.72 -8.10
C VAL A 33 -5.54 2.33 -7.21
N PHE A 34 -4.54 2.94 -7.86
CA PHE A 34 -3.48 3.72 -7.23
C PHE A 34 -3.48 5.14 -7.82
N ASP A 35 -4.45 5.96 -7.41
CA ASP A 35 -4.67 7.31 -7.90
C ASP A 35 -4.09 8.39 -6.98
N GLN A 36 -4.38 9.67 -7.27
CA GLN A 36 -3.91 10.79 -6.46
C GLN A 36 -4.44 10.74 -5.02
N ASP A 37 -5.68 10.28 -4.80
CA ASP A 37 -6.24 10.12 -3.46
C ASP A 37 -5.54 8.99 -2.70
N SER A 38 -5.21 7.91 -3.40
CA SER A 38 -4.36 6.84 -2.86
C SER A 38 -2.97 7.36 -2.48
N LEU A 39 -2.34 8.18 -3.32
CA LEU A 39 -1.06 8.81 -3.00
C LEU A 39 -1.15 9.76 -1.79
N ASN A 40 -2.23 10.55 -1.68
CA ASN A 40 -2.47 11.42 -0.53
C ASN A 40 -2.65 10.60 0.75
N LEU A 41 -3.39 9.49 0.66
CA LEU A 41 -3.60 8.57 1.78
C LEU A 41 -2.29 7.88 2.19
N LEU A 42 -1.50 7.46 1.21
CA LEU A 42 -0.19 6.86 1.45
C LEU A 42 0.73 7.86 2.15
N LYS A 43 0.73 9.12 1.70
CA LYS A 43 1.48 10.19 2.35
C LYS A 43 1.06 10.38 3.81
N ARG A 44 -0.25 10.50 4.07
CA ARG A 44 -0.80 10.63 5.42
C ARG A 44 -0.35 9.49 6.32
N PHE A 45 -0.33 8.26 5.80
CA PHE A 45 0.15 7.13 6.57
C PHE A 45 1.66 7.21 6.83
N THR A 46 2.46 7.56 5.82
CA THR A 46 3.92 7.70 5.98
C THR A 46 4.34 8.85 6.91
N ASP A 47 3.50 9.89 7.05
CA ASP A 47 3.75 10.97 8.02
C ASP A 47 3.69 10.47 9.48
N ASN A 48 3.03 9.35 9.74
CA ASN A 48 2.96 8.70 11.06
C ASN A 48 2.74 7.18 10.92
N VAL A 49 3.79 6.44 10.57
CA VAL A 49 3.70 4.98 10.39
C VAL A 49 3.53 4.30 11.75
N SER A 50 2.31 3.89 12.07
CA SER A 50 1.98 3.18 13.31
C SER A 50 0.71 2.35 13.18
N VAL A 51 0.57 1.35 14.05
CA VAL A 51 -0.65 0.53 14.17
C VAL A 51 -1.87 1.39 14.54
N ALA A 52 -1.69 2.40 15.39
CA ALA A 52 -2.77 3.30 15.77
C ALA A 52 -3.28 4.14 14.58
N ASN A 53 -2.36 4.71 13.78
CA ASN A 53 -2.72 5.47 12.58
C ASN A 53 -3.36 4.57 11.51
N ARG A 54 -2.86 3.33 11.36
CA ARG A 54 -3.51 2.31 10.51
C ARG A 54 -4.96 2.14 10.91
N ASP A 55 -5.22 1.83 12.18
CA ASP A 55 -6.58 1.52 12.65
C ASP A 55 -7.51 2.74 12.56
N GLU A 56 -6.97 3.95 12.74
CA GLU A 56 -7.70 5.20 12.52
C GLU A 56 -8.12 5.36 11.06
N ILE A 57 -7.19 5.23 10.11
CA ILE A 57 -7.46 5.30 8.67
C ILE A 57 -8.51 4.25 8.26
N LEU A 58 -8.36 3.00 8.72
CA LEU A 58 -9.32 1.94 8.37
C LEU A 58 -10.73 2.25 8.90
N ARG A 59 -10.87 2.87 10.07
CA ARG A 59 -12.18 3.26 10.62
C ARG A 59 -12.79 4.42 9.85
N GLU A 60 -12.01 5.45 9.53
CA GLU A 60 -12.51 6.64 8.82
C GLU A 60 -13.06 6.32 7.43
N HIS A 61 -12.51 5.29 6.78
CA HIS A 61 -12.91 4.86 5.45
C HIS A 61 -13.87 3.66 5.44
N ASP A 62 -14.36 3.20 6.60
CA ASP A 62 -15.18 1.99 6.74
C ASP A 62 -14.52 0.71 6.13
N TRP A 63 -13.19 0.61 6.26
CA TRP A 63 -12.37 -0.51 5.76
C TRP A 63 -11.95 -1.51 6.84
N VAL A 64 -12.57 -1.45 8.01
CA VAL A 64 -12.34 -2.45 9.06
C VAL A 64 -12.90 -3.79 8.61
N ASP A 65 -12.01 -4.75 8.38
CA ASP A 65 -12.33 -6.14 8.05
C ASP A 65 -12.98 -6.85 9.26
N GLU A 66 -13.90 -7.78 8.99
CA GLU A 66 -14.44 -8.69 10.01
C GLU A 66 -13.35 -9.66 10.54
N PRO A 67 -13.53 -10.27 11.72
CA PRO A 67 -12.53 -11.17 12.31
C PRO A 67 -12.13 -12.37 11.45
N ASP A 68 -12.98 -12.79 10.51
CA ASP A 68 -12.77 -13.89 9.56
C ASP A 68 -12.36 -13.43 8.15
N GLU A 69 -12.38 -12.12 7.89
CA GLU A 69 -11.93 -11.55 6.63
C GLU A 69 -10.40 -11.44 6.58
N ARG A 70 -9.86 -11.55 5.36
CA ARG A 70 -8.42 -11.36 5.16
C ARG A 70 -8.08 -9.88 5.38
N PRO A 71 -6.99 -9.52 6.08
CA PRO A 71 -6.62 -8.13 6.27
C PRO A 71 -6.44 -7.35 4.96
N GLY A 72 -7.12 -6.21 4.88
CA GLY A 72 -7.25 -5.33 3.73
C GLY A 72 -8.25 -5.79 2.68
N HIS A 73 -9.07 -6.82 2.95
CA HIS A 73 -10.07 -7.30 2.02
C HIS A 73 -11.08 -6.21 1.68
N ARG A 74 -11.63 -5.49 2.66
CA ARG A 74 -12.58 -4.40 2.42
C ARG A 74 -11.96 -3.22 1.69
N ALA A 75 -10.73 -2.86 2.04
CA ALA A 75 -9.99 -1.80 1.35
C ALA A 75 -9.73 -2.15 -0.12
N GLY A 76 -9.37 -3.40 -0.42
CA GLY A 76 -9.15 -3.84 -1.81
C GLY A 76 -10.45 -4.07 -2.59
N ALA A 77 -11.43 -4.74 -1.98
CA ALA A 77 -12.62 -5.26 -2.67
C ALA A 77 -13.82 -4.31 -2.66
N LYS A 78 -13.99 -3.47 -1.64
CA LYS A 78 -15.15 -2.54 -1.55
C LYS A 78 -14.84 -1.14 -2.08
N SER A 79 -13.65 -0.63 -1.84
CA SER A 79 -13.27 0.72 -2.26
C SER A 79 -12.29 0.76 -3.43
N GLY A 80 -11.78 -0.40 -3.86
CA GLY A 80 -10.75 -0.46 -4.90
C GLY A 80 -9.47 0.27 -4.50
N SER A 81 -9.16 0.42 -3.20
CA SER A 81 -7.99 1.18 -2.76
C SER A 81 -6.79 0.25 -2.55
N LEU A 82 -5.81 0.35 -3.44
CA LEU A 82 -4.57 -0.40 -3.31
C LEU A 82 -3.74 0.05 -2.11
N VAL A 83 -3.76 1.35 -1.82
CA VAL A 83 -3.10 1.92 -0.63
C VAL A 83 -3.81 1.51 0.65
N GLY A 84 -5.14 1.46 0.65
CA GLY A 84 -5.89 0.92 1.79
C GLY A 84 -5.50 -0.53 2.11
N LEU A 85 -5.29 -1.37 1.09
CA LEU A 85 -4.78 -2.74 1.27
C LEU A 85 -3.38 -2.77 1.89
N LEU A 86 -2.48 -1.89 1.43
CA LEU A 86 -1.12 -1.78 1.99
C LEU A 86 -1.15 -1.40 3.47
N ILE A 87 -1.93 -0.36 3.81
CA ILE A 87 -2.07 0.15 5.17
C ILE A 87 -2.69 -0.93 6.08
N ALA A 88 -3.77 -1.59 5.64
CA ALA A 88 -4.45 -2.61 6.42
C ALA A 88 -3.54 -3.76 6.85
N ARG A 89 -2.49 -4.03 6.06
CA ARG A 89 -1.50 -5.08 6.33
C ARG A 89 -0.24 -4.59 7.03
N TYR A 90 -0.18 -3.33 7.43
CA TYR A 90 0.92 -2.87 8.27
C TYR A 90 0.85 -3.55 9.65
N GLY A 91 1.97 -4.12 10.11
CA GLY A 91 2.08 -4.69 11.46
C GLY A 91 1.34 -6.00 11.71
N ILE A 92 0.96 -6.73 10.66
CA ILE A 92 0.43 -8.11 10.77
C ILE A 92 1.48 -9.15 10.37
N HIS A 93 1.20 -10.44 10.59
CA HIS A 93 2.14 -11.55 10.32
C HIS A 93 2.50 -11.75 8.83
N ASP A 94 1.69 -11.25 7.89
CA ASP A 94 1.92 -11.32 6.43
C ASP A 94 1.77 -9.91 5.82
N PRO A 95 2.73 -9.01 6.08
CA PRO A 95 2.62 -7.63 5.64
C PRO A 95 2.83 -7.53 4.12
N ALA A 96 2.13 -6.59 3.48
CA ALA A 96 2.32 -6.34 2.04
C ALA A 96 3.67 -5.64 1.73
N LEU A 97 4.21 -4.92 2.71
CA LEU A 97 5.48 -4.20 2.68
C LEU A 97 6.18 -4.39 4.02
N ASP A 98 7.49 -4.62 4.01
CA ASP A 98 8.26 -4.75 5.24
C ASP A 98 8.60 -3.37 5.86
N GLU A 99 9.17 -3.35 7.07
CA GLU A 99 9.52 -2.09 7.76
C GLU A 99 10.46 -1.21 6.92
N ARG A 100 11.38 -1.81 6.19
CA ARG A 100 12.35 -1.08 5.36
C ARG A 100 11.68 -0.47 4.13
N ASP A 101 10.70 -1.15 3.56
CA ASP A 101 9.88 -0.61 2.47
C ASP A 101 9.11 0.64 2.93
N TRP A 102 8.57 0.63 4.16
CA TRP A 102 7.90 1.79 4.75
C TRP A 102 8.85 2.95 5.03
N GLU A 103 10.08 2.69 5.46
CA GLU A 103 11.12 3.72 5.63
C GLU A 103 11.47 4.38 4.29
N LEU A 104 11.69 3.58 3.24
CA LEU A 104 11.98 4.08 1.89
C LEU A 104 10.84 4.92 1.33
N LEU A 105 9.60 4.48 1.55
CA LEU A 105 8.38 5.23 1.21
C LEU A 105 8.32 6.58 1.93
N THR A 106 8.60 6.58 3.23
CA THR A 106 8.60 7.79 4.06
C THR A 106 9.64 8.79 3.58
N GLU A 107 10.87 8.33 3.34
CA GLU A 107 11.92 9.17 2.78
C GLU A 107 11.55 9.75 1.41
N TRP A 108 10.92 8.94 0.57
CA TRP A 108 10.52 9.32 -0.77
C TRP A 108 9.40 10.36 -0.76
N MET A 109 8.36 10.17 0.07
CA MET A 109 7.30 11.16 0.26
C MET A 109 7.83 12.49 0.81
N GLY A 110 8.86 12.43 1.68
CA GLY A 110 9.55 13.62 2.18
C GLY A 110 10.35 14.39 1.11
N LYS A 111 10.75 13.74 0.01
CA LYS A 111 11.49 14.36 -1.12
C LYS A 111 10.56 15.03 -2.15
N GLY A 112 9.24 14.87 -2.03
CA GLY A 112 8.22 15.43 -2.92
C GLY A 112 7.43 14.34 -3.65
N MET A 113 6.10 14.37 -3.52
CA MET A 113 5.19 13.37 -4.09
C MET A 113 5.16 13.44 -5.63
N PRO A 114 5.05 12.29 -6.34
CA PRO A 114 4.69 12.28 -7.74
C PRO A 114 3.20 12.60 -7.94
N VAL A 115 2.83 12.90 -9.17
CA VAL A 115 1.43 12.98 -9.60
C VAL A 115 0.92 11.56 -9.86
N GLY A 116 -0.27 11.22 -9.36
CA GLY A 116 -0.86 9.89 -9.57
C GLY A 116 -1.14 9.59 -11.03
N GLU A 117 -0.87 8.36 -11.46
CA GLU A 117 -1.20 7.86 -12.80
C GLU A 117 -2.16 6.67 -12.70
N HIS A 118 -3.07 6.53 -13.65
CA HIS A 118 -3.99 5.40 -13.71
C HIS A 118 -3.21 4.15 -14.18
N VAL A 119 -3.22 3.08 -13.39
CA VAL A 119 -2.54 1.83 -13.76
C VAL A 119 -3.45 1.04 -14.71
N GLU A 120 -3.35 1.31 -16.01
CA GLU A 120 -3.95 0.43 -17.03
C GLU A 120 -3.05 -0.78 -17.30
N ARG A 121 -3.70 -1.92 -17.58
CA ARG A 121 -3.10 -3.24 -17.75
C ARG A 121 -2.35 -3.40 -19.07
#